data_AF-A0A0F9F9Z8-F1
#
_entry.id   AF-A0A0F9F9Z8-F1
#
_cell.length_a   1.000
_cell.length_b   1.000
_cell.length_c   1.000
_cell.angle_alpha   90.00
_cell.angle_beta   90.00
_cell.angle_gamma   90.00
#
_symmetry.space_group_name_H-M   'P 1'
#
loop_
_entity.id
_entity.type
_entity.pdbx_description
1 polymer ?
#
loop_
_entity_poly.entity_id
_entity_poly.type
_entity_poly.pdbx_seq_one_letter_code
_entity_poly.pdbx_strand_id
1 'polypeptide(L)'
;MALRGLLGGEDVYLILRSATRVDVGSWLGGSRVCVAAVADGLLLFATARGPLAWLPEKLAVKAEGFVERIPLAALTASSYNHVTGELLLAPVAGGRAGRLKLPPLDAYQLLAQIHHVNRSNREPRHA
;
A
#
# COMPACT_ATOMS: atom_id res chain seq x y z
N MET A 1 6.92 11.76 8.65
CA MET A 1 6.42 11.71 7.26
C MET A 1 4.94 12.07 7.24
N ALA A 2 4.54 13.15 6.58
CA ALA A 2 3.14 13.57 6.48
C ALA A 2 2.46 12.81 5.33
N LEU A 3 1.28 12.22 5.58
CA LEU A 3 0.50 11.47 4.58
C LEU A 3 0.25 12.28 3.30
N ARG A 4 0.01 13.59 3.45
CA ARG A 4 -0.19 14.51 2.31
C ARG A 4 1.03 14.62 1.39
N GLY A 5 2.25 14.52 1.94
CA GLY A 5 3.48 14.51 1.16
C GLY A 5 3.72 13.19 0.40
N LEU A 6 3.17 12.08 0.90
CA LEU A 6 3.25 10.78 0.24
C LEU A 6 2.27 10.60 -0.90
N LEU A 7 1.07 11.16 -0.72
CA LEU A 7 0.00 11.08 -1.71
C LEU A 7 0.22 12.01 -2.89
N GLY A 8 1.20 12.93 -2.85
CA GLY A 8 1.52 13.81 -3.98
C GLY A 8 0.38 14.76 -4.38
N GLY A 9 -0.67 14.89 -3.57
CA GLY A 9 -1.88 15.66 -3.92
C GLY A 9 -2.88 14.90 -4.79
N GLU A 10 -2.70 13.59 -4.97
CA GLU A 10 -3.60 12.76 -5.77
C GLU A 10 -4.92 12.46 -5.05
N ASP A 11 -5.95 12.20 -5.86
CA ASP A 11 -7.23 11.69 -5.38
C ASP A 11 -7.03 10.30 -4.80
N VAL A 12 -7.54 10.13 -3.58
CA VAL A 12 -7.51 8.86 -2.87
C VAL A 12 -8.89 8.25 -2.86
N TYR A 13 -9.04 7.11 -3.53
CA TYR A 13 -10.32 6.42 -3.65
C TYR A 13 -10.59 5.51 -2.47
N LEU A 14 -9.53 4.95 -1.88
CA LEU A 14 -9.63 3.98 -0.80
C LEU A 14 -8.36 4.02 0.06
N ILE A 15 -8.51 3.99 1.39
CA ILE A 15 -7.40 3.78 2.32
C ILE A 15 -7.76 2.61 3.24
N LEU A 16 -6.91 1.61 3.28
CA LEU A 16 -7.06 0.41 4.09
C LEU A 16 -5.85 0.24 5.00
N ARG A 17 -6.07 -0.34 6.18
CA ARG A 17 -5.00 -0.75 7.07
C ARG A 17 -4.94 -2.26 7.11
N SER A 18 -3.87 -2.83 6.56
CA SER A 18 -3.66 -4.27 6.59
C SER A 18 -3.19 -4.76 7.96
N ALA A 19 -3.32 -6.06 8.19
CA ALA A 19 -2.66 -6.75 9.29
C ALA A 19 -1.21 -7.17 8.97
N THR A 20 -0.75 -6.98 7.72
CA THR A 20 0.65 -7.20 7.33
C THR A 20 1.54 -6.22 8.07
N ARG A 21 2.65 -6.73 8.62
CA ARG A 21 3.68 -5.92 9.27
C ARG A 21 4.97 -5.95 8.46
N VAL A 22 5.63 -4.81 8.36
CA VAL A 22 6.95 -4.63 7.74
C VAL A 22 7.91 -4.02 8.75
N ASP A 23 9.19 -4.38 8.61
CA ASP A 23 10.24 -3.70 9.35
C ASP A 23 10.41 -2.27 8.82
N VAL A 24 10.46 -1.32 9.73
CA VAL A 24 10.63 0.12 9.49
C VAL A 24 11.71 0.70 10.40
N GLY A 25 12.61 -0.15 10.91
CA GLY A 25 13.68 0.26 11.83
C GLY A 25 13.17 0.65 13.22
N SER A 26 12.02 0.11 13.65
CA SER A 26 11.46 0.36 14.98
C SER A 26 11.82 -0.75 15.95
N TRP A 27 12.35 -0.38 17.12
CA TRP A 27 12.69 -1.34 18.17
C TRP A 27 11.46 -2.03 18.79
N LEU A 28 10.28 -1.40 18.72
CA LEU A 28 9.01 -1.95 19.24
C LEU A 28 8.29 -2.91 18.27
N GLY A 29 8.95 -3.31 17.17
CA GLY A 29 8.45 -4.27 16.20
C GLY A 29 7.90 -3.64 14.91
N GLY A 30 7.45 -4.51 14.00
CA GLY A 30 7.02 -4.13 12.66
C GLY A 30 5.77 -3.25 12.65
N SER A 31 5.74 -2.29 11.71
CA SER A 31 4.60 -1.40 11.51
C SER A 31 3.61 -1.99 10.51
N ARG A 32 2.32 -1.71 10.70
CA ARG A 32 1.28 -2.20 9.80
C ARG A 32 1.33 -1.46 8.47
N VAL A 33 1.28 -2.20 7.37
CA VAL A 33 1.18 -1.62 6.03
C VAL A 33 -0.21 -1.05 5.84
N CYS A 34 -0.27 0.24 5.55
CA CYS A 34 -1.43 0.91 5.00
C CYS A 34 -1.37 0.82 3.46
N VAL A 35 -2.53 0.73 2.84
CA VAL A 35 -2.68 0.70 1.39
C VAL A 35 -3.61 1.84 1.02
N ALA A 36 -3.19 2.69 0.09
CA ALA A 36 -4.04 3.69 -0.51
C ALA A 36 -4.18 3.39 -2.02
N ALA A 37 -5.41 3.29 -2.50
CA ALA A 37 -5.69 3.29 -3.93
C ALA A 37 -5.82 4.74 -4.40
N VAL A 38 -4.98 5.12 -5.36
CA VAL A 38 -4.92 6.43 -5.99
C VAL A 38 -5.08 6.27 -7.52
N ALA A 39 -5.17 7.36 -8.26
CA ALA A 39 -5.55 7.35 -9.68
C ALA A 39 -4.68 6.41 -10.52
N ASP A 40 -3.36 6.50 -10.32
CA ASP A 40 -2.41 5.79 -11.16
C ASP A 40 -1.78 4.57 -10.47
N GLY A 41 -2.23 4.20 -9.27
CA GLY A 41 -1.51 3.20 -8.50
C GLY A 41 -2.10 2.78 -7.16
N LEU A 42 -1.40 1.83 -6.55
CA LEU A 42 -1.46 1.60 -5.11
C LEU A 42 -0.23 2.21 -4.45
N LEU A 43 -0.45 2.97 -3.39
CA LEU A 43 0.58 3.40 -2.46
C LEU A 43 0.51 2.49 -1.22
N LEU A 44 1.56 1.71 -1.00
CA LEU A 44 1.76 0.98 0.25
C LEU A 44 2.71 1.79 1.13
N PHE A 45 2.35 1.95 2.40
CA PHE A 45 3.22 2.67 3.32
C PHE A 45 3.08 2.18 4.76
N ALA A 46 4.17 2.26 5.51
CA ALA A 46 4.17 2.05 6.95
C ALA A 46 5.17 3.02 7.58
N THR A 47 4.76 3.66 8.67
CA THR A 47 5.64 4.58 9.40
C THR A 47 6.10 3.92 10.69
N ALA A 48 7.37 4.09 11.04
CA ALA A 48 7.81 3.77 12.38
C ALA A 48 7.11 4.69 13.39
N ARG A 49 6.44 4.10 14.37
CA ARG A 49 6.08 4.80 15.61
C ARG A 49 6.97 4.23 16.70
N GLY A 50 8.16 4.79 16.82
CA GLY A 50 9.07 4.43 17.91
C GLY A 50 8.62 5.06 19.24
N PRO A 51 9.06 4.51 20.38
CA PRO A 51 8.82 5.10 21.71
C PRO A 51 9.50 6.47 21.87
N LEU A 52 10.38 6.82 20.94
CA LEU A 52 11.18 8.03 20.90
C LEU A 52 10.65 9.05 19.87
N ALA A 53 9.41 8.91 19.40
CA ALA A 53 8.79 9.89 18.49
C ALA A 53 8.68 11.31 19.09
N TRP A 54 8.85 11.45 20.41
CA TRP A 54 8.92 12.71 21.14
C TRP A 54 10.34 13.27 21.30
N LEU A 55 11.40 12.49 20.96
CA LEU A 55 12.77 12.99 21.01
C LEU A 55 13.00 14.04 19.91
N PRO A 56 13.83 15.07 20.18
CA PRO A 56 14.19 16.06 19.18
C PRO A 56 14.82 15.42 17.95
N GLU A 57 14.53 15.98 16.77
CA GLU A 57 14.89 15.45 15.44
C GLU A 57 16.40 15.12 15.29
N LYS A 58 17.26 15.77 16.07
CA LYS A 58 18.72 15.51 16.12
C LYS A 58 19.14 14.21 16.82
N LEU A 59 18.28 13.63 17.67
CA LEU A 59 18.51 12.36 18.38
C LEU A 59 17.59 11.23 17.90
N ALA A 60 16.56 11.55 17.11
CA ALA A 60 15.72 10.54 16.50
C ALA A 60 16.55 9.75 15.48
N VAL A 61 16.76 8.46 15.74
CA VAL A 61 17.18 7.51 14.70
C VAL A 61 16.20 7.72 13.55
N LYS A 62 16.70 8.13 12.38
CA LYS A 62 15.92 8.43 11.18
C LYS A 62 15.16 7.17 10.79
N ALA A 63 13.96 7.01 11.33
CA ALA A 63 13.17 5.82 11.12
C ALA A 63 12.58 5.93 9.71
N GLU A 64 13.30 5.37 8.75
CA GLU A 64 12.89 5.37 7.35
C GLU A 64 11.62 4.52 7.24
N GLY A 65 10.52 5.18 6.87
CA GLY A 65 9.26 4.51 6.66
C GLY A 65 9.34 3.56 5.47
N PHE A 66 8.48 2.56 5.47
CA PHE A 66 8.18 1.80 4.27
C PHE A 66 7.29 2.64 3.36
N VAL A 67 7.70 2.80 2.10
CA VAL A 67 6.90 3.41 1.04
C VAL A 67 7.16 2.64 -0.24
N GLU A 68 6.11 2.19 -0.88
CA GLU A 68 6.16 1.49 -2.16
C GLU A 68 4.97 1.93 -3.00
N ARG A 69 5.23 2.22 -4.27
CA ARG A 69 4.21 2.66 -5.20
C ARG A 69 4.16 1.69 -6.37
N ILE A 70 2.98 1.11 -6.60
CA ILE A 70 2.79 0.07 -7.60
C ILE A 70 1.73 0.52 -8.61
N PRO A 71 2.05 0.60 -9.91
CA PRO A 71 1.06 0.91 -10.94
C PRO A 71 -0.05 -0.14 -10.99
N LEU A 72 -1.32 0.28 -11.12
CA LEU A 72 -2.46 -0.64 -11.19
C LEU A 72 -2.38 -1.61 -12.39
N ALA A 73 -1.73 -1.20 -13.48
CA ALA A 73 -1.49 -2.04 -14.65
C ALA A 73 -0.63 -3.27 -14.33
N ALA A 74 0.32 -3.14 -13.40
CA ALA A 74 1.18 -4.23 -12.97
C ALA A 74 0.47 -5.22 -12.04
N LEU A 75 -0.72 -4.88 -11.52
CA LEU A 75 -1.44 -5.64 -10.51
C LEU A 75 -2.57 -6.51 -11.07
N THR A 76 -2.71 -6.62 -12.38
CA THR A 76 -3.81 -7.34 -13.05
C THR A 76 -3.96 -8.81 -12.64
N ALA A 77 -2.86 -9.48 -12.27
CA ALA A 77 -2.85 -10.88 -11.83
C ALA A 77 -3.01 -11.04 -10.30
N SER A 78 -3.34 -9.98 -9.58
CA SER A 78 -3.55 -10.04 -8.12
C SER A 78 -4.81 -10.84 -7.79
N SER A 79 -4.81 -11.55 -6.66
CA SER A 79 -5.92 -12.42 -6.27
C SER A 79 -6.09 -12.48 -4.75
N TYR A 80 -7.29 -12.79 -4.28
CA TYR A 80 -7.55 -12.99 -2.86
C TYR A 80 -7.55 -14.48 -2.51
N ASN A 81 -6.71 -14.86 -1.55
CA ASN A 81 -6.74 -16.19 -0.95
C ASN A 81 -7.63 -16.16 0.31
N HIS A 82 -8.85 -16.65 0.17
CA HIS A 82 -9.83 -16.70 1.26
C HIS A 82 -9.44 -17.66 2.39
N VAL A 83 -8.58 -18.65 2.13
CA VAL A 83 -8.12 -19.61 3.14
C VAL A 83 -7.11 -18.94 4.08
N THR A 84 -6.20 -18.13 3.56
CA THR A 84 -5.18 -17.44 4.37
C THR A 84 -5.60 -16.05 4.84
N GLY A 85 -6.64 -15.48 4.22
CA GLY A 85 -7.08 -14.10 4.47
C GLY A 85 -6.11 -13.07 3.89
N GLU A 86 -5.43 -13.42 2.79
CA GLU A 86 -4.39 -12.60 2.17
C GLU A 86 -4.78 -12.20 0.75
N LEU A 87 -4.61 -10.92 0.44
CA LEU A 87 -4.52 -10.42 -0.92
C LEU A 87 -3.10 -10.64 -1.43
N LEU A 88 -2.96 -11.47 -2.45
CA LEU A 88 -1.74 -11.73 -3.17
C LEU A 88 -1.61 -10.68 -4.27
N LEU A 89 -0.61 -9.81 -4.16
CA LEU A 89 -0.32 -8.82 -5.20
C LEU A 89 0.49 -9.49 -6.31
N ALA A 90 0.19 -9.14 -7.56
CA ALA A 90 1.02 -9.59 -8.68
C ALA A 90 2.47 -9.13 -8.47
N PRO A 91 3.47 -9.96 -8.82
CA PRO A 91 4.87 -9.62 -8.65
C PRO A 91 5.25 -8.42 -9.54
N VAL A 92 5.89 -7.42 -8.95
CA VAL A 92 6.39 -6.24 -9.66
C VAL A 92 7.89 -6.13 -9.43
N ALA A 93 8.64 -5.75 -10.46
CA ALA A 93 10.09 -5.60 -10.38
C ALA A 93 10.46 -4.59 -9.29
N GLY A 94 11.29 -5.02 -8.32
CA GLY A 94 11.68 -4.19 -7.17
C GLY A 94 10.61 -4.02 -6.09
N GLY A 95 9.44 -4.64 -6.26
CA GLY A 95 8.36 -4.59 -5.28
C GLY A 95 8.68 -5.45 -4.04
N ARG A 96 8.40 -4.91 -2.85
CA ARG A 96 8.72 -5.55 -1.57
C ARG A 96 7.49 -6.18 -0.93
N ALA A 97 6.31 -5.60 -1.14
CA ALA A 97 5.06 -6.13 -0.62
C ALA A 97 4.38 -7.08 -1.63
N GLY A 98 4.57 -8.39 -1.48
CA GLY A 98 3.88 -9.40 -2.29
C GLY A 98 2.53 -9.87 -1.73
N ARG A 99 2.26 -9.67 -0.44
CA ARG A 99 1.07 -10.18 0.25
C ARG A 99 0.55 -9.20 1.29
N LEU A 100 -0.75 -9.00 1.32
CA LEU A 100 -1.44 -8.12 2.25
C LEU A 100 -2.53 -8.89 2.99
N LYS A 101 -2.41 -8.97 4.32
CA LYS A 101 -3.43 -9.58 5.17
C LYS A 101 -4.58 -8.60 5.35
N LEU A 102 -5.70 -8.86 4.69
CA LEU A 102 -6.86 -7.98 4.63
C LEU A 102 -8.15 -8.78 4.88
N PRO A 103 -9.14 -8.19 5.56
CA PRO A 103 -10.49 -8.73 5.59
C PRO A 103 -11.03 -8.97 4.17
N PRO A 104 -11.90 -9.97 3.95
CA PRO A 104 -12.42 -10.28 2.62
C PRO A 104 -13.04 -9.06 1.92
N LEU A 105 -13.87 -8.29 2.62
CA LEU A 105 -14.53 -7.11 2.06
C LEU A 105 -13.51 -6.08 1.56
N ASP A 106 -12.54 -5.73 2.39
CA ASP A 106 -11.47 -4.79 2.06
C ASP A 106 -10.63 -5.27 0.87
N ALA A 107 -10.31 -6.57 0.83
CA ALA A 107 -9.57 -7.16 -0.27
C ALA A 107 -10.36 -7.12 -1.59
N TYR A 108 -11.66 -7.41 -1.57
CA TYR A 108 -12.51 -7.33 -2.76
C TYR A 108 -12.72 -5.90 -3.24
N GLN A 109 -12.85 -4.93 -2.32
CA GLN A 109 -12.90 -3.51 -2.69
C GLN A 109 -11.60 -3.08 -3.39
N LEU A 110 -10.44 -3.51 -2.88
CA LEU A 110 -9.16 -3.19 -3.49
C LEU A 110 -8.98 -3.87 -4.86
N LEU A 111 -9.38 -5.14 -5.00
CA LEU A 111 -9.39 -5.85 -6.29
C LEU A 111 -10.31 -5.17 -7.30
N ALA A 112 -11.49 -4.71 -6.88
CA ALA A 112 -12.41 -3.99 -7.75
C ALA A 112 -11.77 -2.73 -8.32
N GLN A 113 -11.00 -1.98 -7.51
CA GLN A 113 -10.26 -0.81 -7.99
C GLN A 113 -9.18 -1.18 -9.02
N ILE A 114 -8.39 -2.23 -8.75
CA ILE A 114 -7.37 -2.75 -9.67
C ILE A 114 -8.00 -3.14 -11.02
N HIS A 115 -9.14 -3.84 -11.01
CA HIS A 115 -9.78 -4.30 -12.24
C HIS A 115 -10.61 -3.23 -12.96
N HIS A 116 -11.09 -2.20 -12.26
CA HIS A 116 -11.82 -1.10 -12.86
C HIS A 116 -10.91 -0.27 -13.78
N VAL A 117 -9.77 0.18 -13.27
CA VAL A 117 -8.83 1.02 -14.03
C VAL A 117 -8.26 0.30 -15.24
N ASN A 118 -7.99 -1.00 -15.12
CA ASN A 118 -7.49 -1.81 -16.23
C ASN A 118 -8.50 -2.01 -17.36
N ARG A 119 -9.81 -1.96 -17.08
CA ARG A 119 -10.85 -1.96 -18.13
C ARG A 119 -10.88 -0.62 -18.85
N SER A 120 -10.86 0.48 -18.12
CA SER A 120 -10.87 1.84 -18.70
C SER A 120 -9.68 2.12 -19.62
N ASN A 121 -8.53 1.47 -19.40
CA ASN A 121 -7.35 1.59 -20.26
C ASN A 121 -7.38 0.69 -21.51
N ARG A 122 -8.26 -0.32 -21.58
CA ARG A 122 -8.36 -1.25 -22.72
C ARG A 122 -9.37 -0.82 -23.77
N GLU A 123 -10.32 0.04 -23.43
CA GLU A 123 -11.21 0.64 -24.42
C GLU A 123 -10.48 1.82 -25.09
N PRO A 124 -10.16 1.74 -26.40
CA PRO A 124 -9.71 2.93 -27.11
C PRO A 124 -10.85 3.95 -27.02
N ARG A 125 -10.52 5.15 -26.52
CA ARG A 125 -11.41 6.30 -26.66
C ARG A 125 -11.57 6.54 -28.15
N HIS A 126 -12.61 5.96 -28.75
CA HIS A 126 -13.04 6.31 -30.09
C HIS A 126 -13.52 7.76 -30.02
N ALA A 127 -12.62 8.66 -30.42
CA ALA A 127 -12.90 10.05 -30.77
C ALA A 127 -12.89 10.15 -32.30
#